data_AF-A0A7C0VPF7-F1
#
_entry.id   AF-A0A7C0VPF7-F1
#
_cell.length_a   1.000
_cell.length_b   1.000
_cell.length_c   1.000
_cell.angle_alpha   90.00
_cell.angle_beta   90.00
_cell.angle_gamma   90.00
#
_symmetry.space_group_name_H-M   'P 1'
#
loop_
_entity.id
_entity.type
_entity.pdbx_description
1 polymer ?
#
loop_
_entity_poly.entity_id
_entity_poly.type
_entity_poly.pdbx_seq_one_letter_code
_entity_poly.pdbx_strand_id
1 'polypeptide(L)'
;MTAPDDPQIQRKLIEILRVIDENKGAVGARTISDALKERGYPLGERGVRYHLRILDERGLTEGHGYAGRTITELGKREIEEALVQDRTGFVLTRIEKMIYQTDFDLTSKRGKVVANIATIEEKDLDCALEILRYLAEHGMGCRIKVIAGGAPDSTTPIPEGHIGIATICSITCDGILLKHGIPVNINYGGMLRFDNKQASHYTDLIAYAGTTIDPMKIFLSRKSASVLEIVETGGGLLLANVRDVPDVAIDEASMILDRAVEAGITDYARVGDSRGPVLGVPVDAGMAGISVSAGLNVISAIQEVGIPVAVEPVAAMMDYSEFETV
;
A
#
# COMPACT_ATOMS: atom_id res chain seq x y z
N MET A 1 14.97 36.59 -3.56
CA MET A 1 13.59 36.30 -3.15
C MET A 1 13.30 34.88 -3.57
N THR A 2 13.44 33.91 -2.66
CA THR A 2 13.03 32.53 -2.89
C THR A 2 11.51 32.46 -2.79
N ALA A 3 10.86 31.83 -3.77
CA ALA A 3 9.41 31.76 -3.86
C ALA A 3 8.82 31.05 -2.61
N PRO A 4 7.62 31.46 -2.16
CA PRO A 4 6.97 30.93 -0.95
C PRO A 4 6.54 29.44 -1.01
N ASP A 5 6.79 28.76 -2.12
CA ASP A 5 6.41 27.36 -2.39
C ASP A 5 7.60 26.38 -2.40
N ASP A 6 8.74 26.73 -1.80
CA ASP A 6 9.86 25.78 -1.64
C ASP A 6 9.45 24.64 -0.66
N PRO A 7 9.37 23.38 -1.13
CA PRO A 7 8.95 22.24 -0.31
C PRO A 7 9.83 22.03 0.94
N GLN A 8 11.11 22.42 0.87
CA GLN A 8 12.04 22.31 1.98
C GLN A 8 11.77 23.37 3.06
N ILE A 9 11.26 24.55 2.66
CA ILE A 9 10.83 25.60 3.59
C ILE A 9 9.52 25.21 4.26
N GLN A 10 8.57 24.65 3.50
CA GLN A 10 7.29 24.19 4.03
C GLN A 10 7.46 23.09 5.10
N ARG A 11 8.29 22.07 4.85
CA ARG A 11 8.61 21.03 5.85
C ARG A 11 9.18 21.61 7.15
N LYS A 12 10.07 22.62 7.05
CA LYS A 12 10.63 23.30 8.23
C LYS A 12 9.57 24.09 9.00
N LEU A 13 8.63 24.73 8.30
CA LEU A 13 7.53 25.48 8.93
C LEU A 13 6.60 24.55 9.71
N ILE A 14 6.23 23.40 9.13
CA ILE A 14 5.40 22.38 9.81
C ILE A 14 6.09 21.81 11.04
N GLU A 15 7.38 21.48 10.95
CA GLU A 15 8.12 20.97 12.11
C GLU A 15 8.26 22.01 13.23
N ILE A 16 8.41 23.30 12.89
CA ILE A 16 8.36 24.38 13.89
C ILE A 16 6.99 24.42 14.58
N LEU A 17 5.90 24.31 13.82
CA LEU A 17 4.54 24.28 14.38
C LEU A 17 4.34 23.08 15.31
N ARG A 18 4.80 21.88 14.94
CA ARG A 18 4.73 20.66 15.78
C ARG A 18 5.45 20.86 17.10
N VAL A 19 6.66 21.41 17.09
CA VAL A 19 7.42 21.69 18.32
C VAL A 19 6.66 22.68 19.22
N ILE A 20 5.98 23.68 18.66
CA ILE A 20 5.18 24.62 19.45
C ILE A 20 3.94 23.94 20.05
N ASP A 21 3.22 23.12 19.29
CA ASP A 21 2.01 22.42 19.74
C ASP A 21 2.27 21.40 20.87
N GLU A 22 3.39 20.69 20.79
CA GLU A 22 3.79 19.69 21.78
C GLU A 22 4.15 20.30 23.15
N ASN A 23 4.41 21.61 23.20
CA ASN A 23 4.78 22.31 24.43
C ASN A 23 3.57 23.00 25.06
N LYS A 24 3.37 22.78 26.36
CA LYS A 24 2.32 23.46 27.14
C LYS A 24 2.73 24.91 27.44
N GLY A 25 2.47 25.82 26.50
CA GLY A 25 2.67 27.26 26.68
C GLY A 25 3.54 27.90 25.59
N ALA A 26 3.93 29.16 25.80
CA ALA A 26 4.73 29.89 24.82
C ALA A 26 6.16 29.33 24.72
N VAL A 27 6.64 29.10 23.49
CA VAL A 27 7.95 28.48 23.22
C VAL A 27 8.91 29.46 22.53
N GLY A 28 10.12 29.57 23.08
CA GLY A 28 11.18 30.42 22.55
C GLY A 28 11.97 29.79 21.39
N ALA A 29 12.59 30.64 20.57
CA ALA A 29 13.35 30.22 19.38
C ALA A 29 14.54 29.30 19.70
N ARG A 30 15.11 29.37 20.91
CA ARG A 30 16.18 28.48 21.37
C ARG A 30 15.68 27.04 21.55
N THR A 31 14.62 26.87 22.34
CA THR A 31 13.97 25.57 22.56
C THR A 31 13.54 24.93 21.24
N ILE A 32 12.98 25.73 20.32
CA ILE A 32 12.60 25.25 18.99
C ILE A 32 13.84 24.83 18.19
N SER A 33 14.93 25.60 18.21
CA SER A 33 16.18 25.27 17.50
C SER A 33 16.79 23.97 18.01
N ASP A 34 16.82 23.77 19.33
CA ASP A 34 17.35 22.56 19.97
C ASP A 34 16.49 21.33 19.59
N ALA A 35 15.17 21.44 19.69
CA ALA A 35 14.24 20.36 19.30
C ALA A 35 14.31 20.02 17.81
N LEU A 36 14.41 21.02 16.93
CA LEU A 36 14.57 20.79 15.49
C LEU A 36 15.88 20.07 15.17
N LYS A 37 16.96 20.40 15.89
CA LYS A 37 18.25 19.74 15.71
C LYS A 37 18.19 18.26 16.09
N GLU A 38 17.48 17.92 17.17
CA GLU A 38 17.22 16.53 17.56
C GLU A 38 16.38 15.78 16.50
N ARG A 39 15.47 16.48 15.81
CA ARG A 39 14.65 15.94 14.71
C ARG A 39 15.35 15.92 13.34
N GLY A 40 16.65 16.22 13.28
CA GLY A 40 17.41 16.18 12.02
C GLY A 40 17.27 17.42 11.13
N TYR A 41 16.72 18.52 11.65
CA TYR A 41 16.62 19.81 10.97
C TYR A 41 17.66 20.79 11.54
N PRO A 42 18.88 20.89 10.98
CA PRO A 42 19.92 21.78 11.48
C PRO A 42 19.55 23.24 11.19
N LEU A 43 18.80 23.86 12.08
CA LEU A 43 18.34 25.24 11.98
C LEU A 43 18.67 26.00 13.26
N GLY A 44 19.55 26.99 13.16
CA GLY A 44 19.93 27.83 14.30
C GLY A 44 18.85 28.86 14.66
N GLU A 45 18.91 29.41 15.88
CA GLU A 45 17.90 30.33 16.41
C GLU A 45 17.52 31.50 15.50
N ARG A 46 18.50 32.06 14.76
CA ARG A 46 18.24 33.16 13.81
C ARG A 46 17.33 32.71 12.67
N GLY A 47 17.53 31.50 12.16
CA GLY A 47 16.68 30.89 11.14
C GLY A 47 15.30 30.55 11.69
N VAL A 48 15.23 30.03 12.92
CA VAL A 48 13.96 29.80 13.61
C VAL A 48 13.17 31.11 13.76
N ARG A 49 13.80 32.21 14.22
CA ARG A 49 13.15 33.53 14.33
C ARG A 49 12.64 34.06 12.99
N TYR A 50 13.33 33.76 11.88
CA TYR A 50 12.86 34.10 10.55
C TYR A 50 11.57 33.35 10.19
N HIS A 51 11.54 32.03 10.39
CA HIS A 51 10.35 31.23 10.12
C HIS A 51 9.18 31.53 11.05
N LEU A 52 9.44 31.84 12.33
CA LEU A 52 8.41 32.28 13.27
C LEU A 52 7.71 33.56 12.80
N ARG A 53 8.42 34.52 12.18
CA ARG A 53 7.78 35.70 11.59
C ARG A 53 6.82 35.33 10.46
N ILE A 54 7.21 34.36 9.63
CA ILE A 54 6.34 33.87 8.54
C ILE A 54 5.10 33.19 9.12
N LEU A 55 5.24 32.39 10.19
CA LEU A 55 4.11 31.75 10.86
C LEU A 55 3.19 32.76 11.54
N ASP A 56 3.76 33.80 12.16
CA ASP A 56 3.03 34.92 12.77
C ASP A 56 2.25 35.70 11.67
N GLU A 57 2.89 36.01 10.53
CA GLU A 57 2.28 36.67 9.36
C GLU A 57 1.14 35.85 8.73
N ARG A 58 1.23 34.52 8.78
CA ARG A 58 0.20 33.59 8.31
C ARG A 58 -0.90 33.32 9.36
N GLY A 59 -0.77 33.87 10.57
CA GLY A 59 -1.73 33.65 11.66
C GLY A 59 -1.70 32.23 12.26
N LEU A 60 -0.65 31.46 12.00
CA LEU A 60 -0.48 30.09 12.49
C LEU A 60 0.10 30.05 13.91
N THR A 61 0.81 31.10 14.30
CA THR A 61 1.34 31.30 15.65
C THR A 61 0.99 32.69 16.17
N GLU A 62 0.97 32.82 17.50
CA GLU A 62 0.78 34.09 18.19
C GLU A 62 2.00 34.40 19.06
N GLY A 63 2.53 35.61 18.95
CA GLY A 63 3.75 36.04 19.63
C GLY A 63 3.50 36.68 21.00
N HIS A 64 4.21 36.20 22.03
CA HIS A 64 4.13 36.68 23.42
C HIS A 64 5.44 37.38 23.88
N GLY A 65 6.09 38.11 22.98
CA GLY A 65 7.35 38.79 23.26
C GLY A 65 8.49 37.83 23.63
N TYR A 66 9.13 38.04 24.79
CA TYR A 66 10.23 37.17 25.27
C TYR A 66 9.77 35.78 25.69
N ALA A 67 8.48 35.58 25.98
CA ALA A 67 7.93 34.29 26.37
C ALA A 67 7.88 33.30 25.19
N GLY A 68 7.93 33.79 23.94
CA GLY A 68 7.94 32.93 22.75
C GLY A 68 6.64 32.99 21.96
N ARG A 69 6.25 31.86 21.34
CA ARG A 69 5.01 31.74 20.55
C ARG A 69 4.12 30.63 21.08
N THR A 70 2.81 30.83 20.99
CA THR A 70 1.81 29.76 21.09
C THR A 70 1.26 29.45 19.72
N ILE A 71 0.76 28.23 19.54
CA ILE A 71 0.06 27.84 18.31
C ILE A 71 -1.38 28.35 18.33
N THR A 72 -1.90 28.75 17.17
CA THR A 72 -3.32 29.10 16.99
C THR A 72 -4.14 27.88 16.55
N GLU A 73 -5.46 27.96 16.58
CA GLU A 73 -6.31 26.90 16.01
C GLU A 73 -6.09 26.71 14.50
N LEU A 74 -5.74 27.79 13.77
CA LEU A 74 -5.36 27.68 12.36
C LEU A 74 -4.02 26.94 12.20
N GLY A 75 -3.05 27.20 13.09
CA GLY A 75 -1.78 26.46 13.14
C GLY A 75 -1.97 24.98 13.42
N LYS A 76 -2.90 24.60 14.31
CA LYS A 76 -3.23 23.19 14.58
C LYS A 76 -3.84 22.49 13.36
N ARG A 77 -4.77 23.15 12.67
CA ARG A 77 -5.34 22.64 11.41
C ARG A 77 -4.27 22.47 10.33
N GLU A 78 -3.33 23.40 10.23
CA GLU A 78 -2.19 23.27 9.29
C GLU A 78 -1.33 22.05 9.60
N ILE A 79 -1.09 21.73 10.88
CA ILE A 79 -0.40 20.49 11.28
C ILE A 79 -1.21 19.26 10.86
N GLU A 80 -2.53 19.26 11.07
CA GLU A 80 -3.42 18.16 10.67
C GLU A 80 -3.43 17.96 9.14
N GLU A 81 -3.54 19.03 8.36
CA GLU A 81 -3.49 18.98 6.89
C GLU A 81 -2.12 18.53 6.37
N ALA A 82 -1.03 19.03 6.96
CA ALA A 82 0.31 18.58 6.65
C ALA A 82 0.56 17.12 7.05
N LEU A 83 -0.05 16.62 8.15
CA LEU A 83 -0.06 15.21 8.50
C LEU A 83 -0.79 14.38 7.44
N VAL A 84 -1.86 14.90 6.83
CA VAL A 84 -2.56 14.24 5.71
C VAL A 84 -1.66 14.21 4.47
N GLN A 85 -0.93 15.29 4.17
CA GLN A 85 0.04 15.33 3.07
C GLN A 85 1.28 14.44 3.32
N ASP A 86 1.80 14.37 4.54
CA ASP A 86 2.86 13.41 4.92
C ASP A 86 2.37 11.96 4.84
N ARG A 87 1.06 11.72 5.05
CA ARG A 87 0.42 10.42 4.83
C ARG A 87 0.20 10.13 3.34
N THR A 88 0.05 11.14 2.48
CA THR A 88 -0.02 10.91 1.03
C THR A 88 1.37 10.50 0.55
N GLY A 89 1.50 9.24 0.16
CA GLY A 89 2.80 8.61 -0.13
C GLY A 89 3.33 7.68 0.97
N PHE A 90 2.71 7.61 2.15
CA PHE A 90 3.07 6.59 3.15
C PHE A 90 2.81 5.17 2.63
N VAL A 91 1.69 4.97 1.93
CA VAL A 91 1.36 3.69 1.28
C VAL A 91 2.40 3.37 0.22
N LEU A 92 2.71 4.29 -0.70
CA LEU A 92 3.69 4.04 -1.76
C LEU A 92 5.10 3.82 -1.20
N THR A 93 5.55 4.62 -0.23
CA THR A 93 6.86 4.44 0.44
C THR A 93 6.92 3.07 1.14
N ARG A 94 5.82 2.65 1.78
CA ARG A 94 5.72 1.31 2.38
C ARG A 94 5.82 0.23 1.31
N ILE A 95 5.13 0.39 0.18
CA ILE A 95 5.18 -0.55 -0.94
C ILE A 95 6.61 -0.64 -1.51
N GLU A 96 7.26 0.49 -1.81
CA GLU A 96 8.64 0.54 -2.30
C GLU A 96 9.62 -0.15 -1.34
N LYS A 97 9.46 0.06 -0.03
CA LYS A 97 10.25 -0.64 0.99
C LYS A 97 10.05 -2.16 0.91
N MET A 98 8.81 -2.62 0.76
CA MET A 98 8.49 -4.05 0.70
C MET A 98 9.00 -4.70 -0.60
N ILE A 99 8.91 -3.99 -1.73
CA ILE A 99 9.54 -4.38 -3.00
C ILE A 99 11.03 -4.58 -2.81
N TYR A 100 11.70 -3.57 -2.23
CA TYR A 100 13.15 -3.63 -2.02
C TYR A 100 13.57 -4.80 -1.12
N GLN A 101 12.78 -5.07 -0.07
CA GLN A 101 13.00 -6.14 0.90
C GLN A 101 12.64 -7.54 0.40
N THR A 102 11.88 -7.66 -0.70
CA THR A 102 11.55 -8.94 -1.33
C THR A 102 12.83 -9.57 -1.89
N ASP A 103 13.10 -10.83 -1.53
CA ASP A 103 14.26 -11.61 -1.97
C ASP A 103 13.89 -13.02 -2.46
N PHE A 104 12.61 -13.24 -2.75
CA PHE A 104 12.12 -14.49 -3.31
C PHE A 104 12.76 -14.81 -4.66
N ASP A 105 13.38 -15.99 -4.74
CA ASP A 105 13.97 -16.54 -5.95
C ASP A 105 13.05 -17.58 -6.60
N LEU A 106 12.63 -17.29 -7.84
CA LEU A 106 11.75 -18.15 -8.64
C LEU A 106 12.34 -19.53 -8.94
N THR A 107 13.66 -19.69 -8.88
CA THR A 107 14.34 -20.94 -9.25
C THR A 107 14.36 -21.92 -8.09
N SER A 108 14.82 -21.48 -6.92
CA SER A 108 14.87 -22.27 -5.70
C SER A 108 13.54 -22.31 -4.94
N LYS A 109 12.59 -21.42 -5.27
CA LYS A 109 11.32 -21.21 -4.57
C LYS A 109 11.53 -20.93 -3.08
N ARG A 110 12.48 -20.04 -2.78
CA ARG A 110 12.87 -19.65 -1.42
C ARG A 110 13.06 -18.15 -1.32
N GLY A 111 12.93 -17.63 -0.10
CA GLY A 111 13.04 -16.22 0.22
C GLY A 111 11.72 -15.66 0.72
N LYS A 112 11.74 -14.36 0.99
CA LYS A 112 10.67 -13.59 1.60
C LYS A 112 9.78 -12.98 0.54
N VAL A 113 8.49 -13.10 0.81
CA VAL A 113 7.40 -12.53 0.02
C VAL A 113 6.65 -11.51 0.84
N VAL A 114 5.94 -10.61 0.15
CA VAL A 114 5.05 -9.64 0.79
C VAL A 114 3.72 -10.33 1.07
N ALA A 115 3.23 -10.21 2.31
CA ALA A 115 1.98 -10.82 2.74
C ALA A 115 0.90 -9.75 2.99
N ASN A 116 -0.32 -10.02 2.53
CA ASN A 116 -1.52 -9.39 3.09
C ASN A 116 -2.00 -10.24 4.27
N ILE A 117 -2.67 -9.63 5.25
CA ILE A 117 -3.24 -10.35 6.39
C ILE A 117 -4.71 -9.99 6.52
N ALA A 118 -5.56 -11.01 6.50
CA ALA A 118 -6.98 -10.93 6.79
C ALA A 118 -7.23 -11.51 8.18
N THR A 119 -8.07 -10.87 8.99
CA THR A 119 -8.47 -11.34 10.32
C THR A 119 -9.96 -11.68 10.31
N ILE A 120 -10.28 -12.89 10.76
CA ILE A 120 -11.64 -13.42 10.90
C ILE A 120 -11.85 -13.96 12.32
N GLU A 121 -13.10 -14.21 12.72
CA GLU A 121 -13.38 -14.92 13.96
C GLU A 121 -12.94 -16.39 13.84
N GLU A 122 -12.42 -16.97 14.92
CA GLU A 122 -11.91 -18.35 14.93
C GLU A 122 -12.97 -19.38 14.50
N LYS A 123 -14.24 -19.14 14.85
CA LYS A 123 -15.38 -20.00 14.48
C LYS A 123 -15.62 -20.10 12.97
N ASP A 124 -15.14 -19.13 12.19
CA ASP A 124 -15.39 -19.03 10.75
C ASP A 124 -14.25 -19.67 9.93
N LEU A 125 -13.18 -20.16 10.58
CA LEU A 125 -12.01 -20.72 9.90
C LEU A 125 -12.37 -21.90 8.98
N ASP A 126 -13.16 -22.86 9.47
CA ASP A 126 -13.49 -24.06 8.68
C ASP A 126 -14.24 -23.67 7.39
N CYS A 127 -15.23 -22.78 7.50
CA CYS A 127 -15.97 -22.27 6.35
C CYS A 127 -15.07 -21.48 5.39
N ALA A 128 -14.16 -20.66 5.92
CA ALA A 128 -13.18 -19.95 5.10
C ALA A 128 -12.28 -20.93 4.32
N LEU A 129 -11.76 -21.99 4.96
CA LEU A 129 -10.94 -23.00 4.30
C LEU A 129 -11.71 -23.79 3.23
N GLU A 130 -12.99 -24.08 3.44
CA GLU A 130 -13.84 -24.71 2.42
C GLU A 130 -13.97 -23.85 1.16
N ILE A 131 -14.15 -22.53 1.32
CA ILE A 131 -14.22 -21.59 0.19
C ILE A 131 -12.88 -21.55 -0.55
N LEU A 132 -11.77 -21.50 0.18
CA LEU A 132 -10.44 -21.48 -0.42
C LEU A 132 -10.15 -22.75 -1.21
N ARG A 133 -10.54 -23.92 -0.71
CA ARG A 133 -10.44 -25.20 -1.44
C ARG A 133 -11.33 -25.19 -2.69
N TYR A 134 -12.56 -24.70 -2.57
CA TYR A 134 -13.47 -24.56 -3.70
C TYR A 134 -12.86 -23.70 -4.82
N LEU A 135 -12.26 -22.56 -4.47
CA LEU A 135 -11.56 -21.72 -5.45
C LEU A 135 -10.37 -22.45 -6.10
N ALA A 136 -9.58 -23.18 -5.31
CA ALA A 136 -8.45 -23.95 -5.81
C ALA A 136 -8.87 -25.03 -6.83
N GLU A 137 -9.96 -25.75 -6.55
CA GLU A 137 -10.55 -26.76 -7.47
C GLU A 137 -11.01 -26.15 -8.80
N HIS A 138 -11.33 -24.85 -8.82
CA HIS A 138 -11.80 -24.12 -9.99
C HIS A 138 -10.71 -23.26 -10.66
N GLY A 139 -9.44 -23.47 -10.31
CA GLY A 139 -8.30 -22.81 -10.95
C GLY A 139 -7.97 -21.41 -10.41
N MET A 140 -8.55 -21.02 -9.27
CA MET A 140 -8.25 -19.78 -8.53
C MET A 140 -7.62 -20.09 -7.16
N GLY A 141 -6.62 -20.98 -7.16
CA GLY A 141 -5.91 -21.37 -5.95
C GLY A 141 -4.96 -20.30 -5.44
N CYS A 142 -4.63 -20.37 -4.15
CA CYS A 142 -3.64 -19.51 -3.53
C CYS A 142 -2.80 -20.29 -2.51
N ARG A 143 -1.68 -19.69 -2.10
CA ARG A 143 -0.93 -20.15 -0.93
C ARG A 143 -1.31 -19.29 0.26
N ILE A 144 -1.64 -19.91 1.39
CA ILE A 144 -1.96 -19.20 2.62
C ILE A 144 -1.08 -19.61 3.78
N LYS A 145 -1.00 -18.74 4.79
CA LYS A 145 -0.53 -19.09 6.13
C LYS A 145 -1.62 -18.76 7.13
N VAL A 146 -1.96 -19.71 7.99
CA VAL A 146 -2.88 -19.47 9.13
C VAL A 146 -2.07 -18.98 10.33
N ILE A 147 -2.53 -17.92 10.98
CA ILE A 147 -1.89 -17.26 12.11
C ILE A 147 -2.83 -17.32 13.31
N ALA A 148 -2.42 -17.98 14.38
CA ALA A 148 -3.22 -18.08 15.59
C ALA A 148 -3.37 -16.73 16.31
N GLY A 149 -4.55 -16.49 16.88
CA GLY A 149 -4.81 -15.35 17.75
C GLY A 149 -3.97 -15.38 19.04
N GLY A 150 -3.62 -14.20 19.56
CA GLY A 150 -2.84 -14.06 20.79
C GLY A 150 -1.35 -14.43 20.67
N ALA A 151 -0.85 -14.72 19.45
CA ALA A 151 0.55 -15.05 19.22
C ALA A 151 1.47 -13.81 19.47
N PRO A 152 2.36 -13.85 20.48
CA PRO A 152 3.18 -12.70 20.87
C PRO A 152 4.19 -12.26 19.80
N ASP A 153 4.62 -13.20 18.95
CA ASP A 153 5.71 -13.00 17.98
C ASP A 153 5.22 -12.84 16.53
N SER A 154 3.93 -12.53 16.33
CA SER A 154 3.40 -12.25 14.99
C SER A 154 3.73 -10.83 14.53
N THR A 155 4.19 -10.67 13.27
CA THR A 155 4.48 -9.35 12.67
C THR A 155 3.23 -8.45 12.61
N THR A 156 2.05 -9.04 12.74
CA THR A 156 0.77 -8.32 12.85
C THR A 156 -0.05 -9.01 13.92
N PRO A 157 -0.29 -8.34 15.06
CA PRO A 157 -0.97 -8.96 16.20
C PRO A 157 -2.41 -9.29 15.85
N ILE A 158 -2.74 -10.58 15.97
CA ILE A 158 -4.11 -11.08 15.81
C ILE A 158 -4.75 -11.16 17.21
N PRO A 159 -5.92 -10.54 17.44
CA PRO A 159 -6.60 -10.59 18.73
C PRO A 159 -6.94 -12.02 19.17
N GLU A 160 -7.10 -12.22 20.48
CA GLU A 160 -7.64 -13.48 21.01
C GLU A 160 -9.08 -13.71 20.47
N GLY A 161 -9.44 -14.98 20.22
CA GLY A 161 -10.70 -15.37 19.59
C GLY A 161 -10.79 -15.09 18.08
N HIS A 162 -9.69 -14.66 17.46
CA HIS A 162 -9.58 -14.42 16.02
C HIS A 162 -8.43 -15.23 15.41
N ILE A 163 -8.49 -15.41 14.10
CA ILE A 163 -7.44 -16.05 13.31
C ILE A 163 -7.05 -15.14 12.13
N GLY A 164 -5.75 -15.09 11.87
CA GLY A 164 -5.19 -14.44 10.70
C GLY A 164 -5.06 -15.42 9.52
N ILE A 165 -5.46 -15.01 8.34
CA ILE A 165 -5.20 -15.67 7.07
C ILE A 165 -4.29 -14.75 6.27
N ALA A 166 -3.02 -15.16 6.11
CA ALA A 166 -2.06 -14.45 5.29
C ALA A 166 -2.07 -14.99 3.86
N THR A 167 -2.06 -14.09 2.88
CA THR A 167 -2.00 -14.40 1.44
C THR A 167 -0.84 -13.66 0.81
N ILE A 168 -0.22 -14.23 -0.23
CA ILE A 168 0.87 -13.56 -0.96
C ILE A 168 0.33 -12.34 -1.72
N CYS A 169 1.00 -11.19 -1.58
CA CYS A 169 0.63 -9.95 -2.23
C CYS A 169 1.24 -9.85 -3.64
N SER A 170 0.50 -9.28 -4.58
CA SER A 170 0.95 -9.04 -5.97
C SER A 170 2.21 -8.16 -6.04
N ILE A 171 2.49 -7.36 -5.00
CA ILE A 171 3.73 -6.58 -4.84
C ILE A 171 4.99 -7.46 -4.83
N THR A 172 4.86 -8.73 -4.45
CA THR A 172 5.95 -9.70 -4.57
C THR A 172 6.43 -9.83 -6.01
N CYS A 173 5.53 -9.75 -7.01
CA CYS A 173 5.91 -9.73 -8.43
C CYS A 173 6.80 -8.53 -8.75
N ASP A 174 6.48 -7.37 -8.18
CA ASP A 174 7.26 -6.14 -8.40
C ASP A 174 8.67 -6.26 -7.81
N GLY A 175 8.79 -6.90 -6.63
CA GLY A 175 10.07 -7.24 -6.02
C GLY A 175 10.90 -8.18 -6.90
N ILE A 176 10.29 -9.23 -7.44
CA ILE A 176 10.96 -10.18 -8.34
C ILE A 176 11.45 -9.47 -9.61
N LEU A 177 10.59 -8.70 -10.27
CA LEU A 177 10.95 -7.92 -11.47
C LEU A 177 12.13 -6.99 -11.19
N LEU A 178 12.10 -6.28 -10.06
CA LEU A 178 13.20 -5.40 -9.66
C LEU A 178 14.52 -6.16 -9.46
N LYS A 179 14.50 -7.38 -8.88
CA LYS A 179 15.72 -8.21 -8.72
C LYS A 179 16.27 -8.71 -10.04
N HIS A 180 15.43 -8.82 -11.06
CA HIS A 180 15.85 -9.08 -12.45
C HIS A 180 16.28 -7.81 -13.20
N GLY A 181 16.32 -6.65 -12.54
CA GLY A 181 16.77 -5.39 -13.13
C GLY A 181 15.68 -4.64 -13.91
N ILE A 182 14.41 -5.05 -13.78
CA ILE A 182 13.27 -4.42 -14.44
C ILE A 182 12.60 -3.47 -13.44
N PRO A 183 12.69 -2.13 -13.63
CA PRO A 183 11.97 -1.20 -12.77
C PRO A 183 10.46 -1.29 -13.04
N VAL A 184 9.66 -1.16 -11.98
CA VAL A 184 8.20 -1.25 -12.03
C VAL A 184 7.60 0.00 -11.43
N ASN A 185 6.64 0.62 -12.13
CA ASN A 185 5.81 1.68 -11.56
C ASN A 185 4.43 1.14 -11.23
N ILE A 186 4.01 1.25 -9.98
CA ILE A 186 2.66 0.83 -9.57
C ILE A 186 1.72 2.02 -9.72
N ASN A 187 0.76 1.90 -10.63
CA ASN A 187 -0.08 3.02 -11.03
C ASN A 187 -1.43 2.99 -10.31
N TYR A 188 -2.15 1.87 -10.42
CA TYR A 188 -3.55 1.78 -10.01
C TYR A 188 -3.88 0.49 -9.29
N GLY A 189 -4.74 0.58 -8.28
CA GLY A 189 -5.59 -0.53 -7.87
C GLY A 189 -6.95 -0.42 -8.54
N GLY A 190 -7.59 -1.53 -8.87
CA GLY A 190 -8.87 -1.50 -9.55
C GLY A 190 -9.69 -2.78 -9.51
N MET A 191 -10.88 -2.68 -10.07
CA MET A 191 -11.82 -3.78 -10.30
C MET A 191 -11.75 -4.19 -11.77
N LEU A 192 -11.38 -5.44 -12.02
CA LEU A 192 -11.25 -6.05 -13.33
C LEU A 192 -12.51 -6.86 -13.66
N ARG A 193 -13.17 -6.52 -14.76
CA ARG A 193 -14.30 -7.29 -15.31
C ARG A 193 -13.81 -8.56 -15.97
N PHE A 194 -14.44 -9.67 -15.62
CA PHE A 194 -14.38 -10.92 -16.36
C PHE A 194 -15.68 -11.15 -17.12
N ASP A 195 -15.55 -11.54 -18.38
CA ASP A 195 -16.64 -11.96 -19.26
C ASP A 195 -16.22 -13.28 -19.94
N ASN A 196 -17.04 -14.33 -19.84
CA ASN A 196 -16.75 -15.65 -20.43
C ASN A 196 -15.35 -16.21 -20.07
N LYS A 197 -14.95 -16.10 -18.80
CA LYS A 197 -13.65 -16.53 -18.25
C LYS A 197 -12.45 -15.75 -18.81
N GLN A 198 -12.67 -14.59 -19.40
CA GLN A 198 -11.59 -13.73 -19.90
C GLN A 198 -11.64 -12.34 -19.27
N ALA A 199 -10.49 -11.83 -18.89
CA ALA A 199 -10.33 -10.46 -18.45
C ALA A 199 -10.65 -9.49 -19.60
N SER A 200 -11.60 -8.60 -19.34
CA SER A 200 -12.21 -7.69 -20.31
C SER A 200 -11.62 -6.29 -20.19
N HIS A 201 -11.94 -5.58 -19.10
CA HIS A 201 -11.47 -4.22 -18.84
C HIS A 201 -11.61 -3.85 -17.36
N TYR A 202 -10.95 -2.80 -16.93
CA TYR A 202 -11.16 -2.24 -15.59
C TYR A 202 -12.42 -1.38 -15.55
N THR A 203 -13.30 -1.62 -14.56
CA THR A 203 -14.51 -0.81 -14.35
C THR A 203 -14.23 0.41 -13.46
N ASP A 204 -13.32 0.24 -12.51
CA ASP A 204 -12.96 1.24 -11.52
C ASP A 204 -11.46 1.21 -11.26
N LEU A 205 -10.87 2.39 -11.11
CA LEU A 205 -9.45 2.58 -10.83
C LEU A 205 -9.26 3.63 -9.75
N ILE A 206 -8.31 3.39 -8.86
CA ILE A 206 -7.81 4.37 -7.90
C ILE A 206 -6.29 4.37 -8.01
N ALA A 207 -5.73 5.55 -8.28
CA ALA A 207 -4.28 5.72 -8.36
C ALA A 207 -3.63 5.47 -7.00
N TYR A 208 -2.48 4.80 -6.97
CA TYR A 208 -1.67 4.73 -5.75
C TYR A 208 -1.06 6.10 -5.42
N ALA A 209 -0.67 6.86 -6.45
CA ALA A 209 -0.20 8.23 -6.30
C ALA A 209 -1.29 9.12 -5.67
N GLY A 210 -0.89 9.90 -4.65
CA GLY A 210 -1.78 10.87 -4.00
C GLY A 210 -2.82 10.28 -3.05
N THR A 211 -2.74 8.98 -2.72
CA THR A 211 -3.63 8.35 -1.73
C THR A 211 -2.92 8.07 -0.40
N THR A 212 -3.70 8.13 0.68
CA THR A 212 -3.25 7.79 2.06
C THR A 212 -3.70 6.40 2.49
N ILE A 213 -4.57 5.76 1.71
CA ILE A 213 -5.19 4.46 1.98
C ILE A 213 -4.91 3.57 0.77
N ASP A 214 -4.55 2.32 1.02
CA ASP A 214 -4.38 1.34 -0.05
C ASP A 214 -5.69 1.20 -0.87
N PRO A 215 -5.67 1.44 -2.19
CA PRO A 215 -6.80 1.22 -3.10
C PRO A 215 -7.54 -0.10 -2.89
N MET A 216 -6.82 -1.21 -2.65
CA MET A 216 -7.43 -2.53 -2.44
C MET A 216 -8.31 -2.56 -1.19
N LYS A 217 -7.92 -1.84 -0.13
CA LYS A 217 -8.71 -1.72 1.10
C LYS A 217 -10.03 -0.99 0.83
N ILE A 218 -9.99 0.03 -0.03
CA ILE A 218 -11.18 0.79 -0.45
C ILE A 218 -12.14 -0.13 -1.22
N PHE A 219 -11.66 -0.88 -2.21
CA PHE A 219 -12.52 -1.79 -2.97
C PHE A 219 -13.09 -2.93 -2.13
N LEU A 220 -12.29 -3.56 -1.26
CA LEU A 220 -12.76 -4.58 -0.32
C LEU A 220 -13.87 -4.06 0.60
N SER A 221 -13.72 -2.83 1.14
CA SER A 221 -14.74 -2.23 2.01
C SER A 221 -16.09 -2.03 1.30
N ARG A 222 -16.10 -1.93 -0.04
CA ARG A 222 -17.32 -1.78 -0.84
C ARG A 222 -17.99 -3.11 -1.19
N LYS A 223 -17.35 -4.24 -0.89
CA LYS A 223 -17.86 -5.60 -1.18
C LYS A 223 -18.32 -5.75 -2.64
N SER A 224 -17.56 -5.21 -3.58
CA SER A 224 -17.96 -5.13 -4.99
C SER A 224 -17.37 -6.25 -5.85
N ALA A 225 -16.50 -7.10 -5.30
CA ALA A 225 -15.98 -8.26 -6.02
C ALA A 225 -17.02 -9.38 -6.07
N SER A 226 -16.95 -10.19 -7.13
CA SER A 226 -17.79 -11.38 -7.30
C SER A 226 -16.94 -12.56 -7.78
N VAL A 227 -15.95 -12.93 -6.97
CA VAL A 227 -14.97 -13.98 -7.25
C VAL A 227 -15.66 -15.35 -7.37
N LEU A 228 -16.68 -15.62 -6.54
CA LEU A 228 -17.45 -16.86 -6.63
C LEU A 228 -18.25 -16.95 -7.95
N GLU A 229 -18.82 -15.83 -8.40
CA GLU A 229 -19.54 -15.75 -9.67
C GLU A 229 -18.61 -16.03 -10.86
N ILE A 230 -17.36 -15.57 -10.79
CA ILE A 230 -16.35 -15.81 -11.84
C ILE A 230 -16.06 -17.31 -11.98
N VAL A 231 -15.88 -18.04 -10.88
CA VAL A 231 -15.61 -19.49 -10.96
C VAL A 231 -16.82 -20.28 -11.45
N GLU A 232 -18.04 -19.85 -11.09
CA GLU A 232 -19.29 -20.52 -11.45
C GLU A 232 -19.73 -20.25 -12.89
N THR A 233 -19.70 -18.99 -13.31
CA THR A 233 -20.32 -18.54 -14.57
C THR A 233 -19.30 -18.05 -15.60
N GLY A 234 -18.08 -17.74 -15.15
CA GLY A 234 -17.07 -17.06 -15.95
C GLY A 234 -17.24 -15.55 -16.05
N GLY A 235 -18.25 -14.97 -15.40
CA GLY A 235 -18.50 -13.53 -15.35
C GLY A 235 -18.37 -12.99 -13.94
N GLY A 236 -17.88 -11.75 -13.79
CA GLY A 236 -17.87 -11.09 -12.49
C GLY A 236 -16.80 -10.00 -12.35
N LEU A 237 -16.48 -9.62 -11.12
CA LEU A 237 -15.50 -8.60 -10.79
C LEU A 237 -14.40 -9.14 -9.87
N LEU A 238 -13.16 -8.82 -10.22
CA LEU A 238 -11.95 -9.28 -9.54
C LEU A 238 -11.06 -8.10 -9.15
N LEU A 239 -10.42 -8.13 -7.99
CA LEU A 239 -9.42 -7.14 -7.60
C LEU A 239 -8.11 -7.36 -8.37
N ALA A 240 -7.61 -6.32 -9.02
CA ALA A 240 -6.33 -6.38 -9.72
C ALA A 240 -5.61 -5.03 -9.63
N ASN A 241 -4.29 -5.03 -9.78
CA ASN A 241 -3.51 -3.80 -9.88
C ASN A 241 -2.87 -3.68 -11.25
N VAL A 242 -2.78 -2.44 -11.72
CA VAL A 242 -2.10 -2.06 -12.94
C VAL A 242 -0.78 -1.41 -12.56
N ARG A 243 0.28 -1.92 -13.18
CA ARG A 243 1.63 -1.39 -13.11
C ARG A 243 2.17 -1.24 -14.53
N ASP A 244 3.31 -0.59 -14.69
CA ASP A 244 4.02 -0.58 -15.94
C ASP A 244 5.52 -0.81 -15.76
N VAL A 245 6.14 -1.25 -16.86
CA VAL A 245 7.58 -1.48 -16.99
C VAL A 245 8.06 -0.84 -18.30
N PRO A 246 9.36 -0.57 -18.47
CA PRO A 246 9.89 -0.11 -19.75
C PRO A 246 9.51 -1.07 -20.89
N ASP A 247 9.06 -0.53 -22.02
CA ASP A 247 8.58 -1.34 -23.15
C ASP A 247 9.63 -2.31 -23.70
N VAL A 248 10.91 -1.95 -23.58
CA VAL A 248 12.07 -2.79 -23.92
C VAL A 248 12.21 -4.05 -23.06
N ALA A 249 11.57 -4.12 -21.89
CA ALA A 249 11.65 -5.24 -20.96
C ALA A 249 10.43 -6.18 -21.05
N ILE A 250 9.53 -5.99 -22.03
CA ILE A 250 8.24 -6.68 -22.11
C ILE A 250 8.37 -8.21 -22.14
N ASP A 251 9.27 -8.74 -22.97
CA ASP A 251 9.46 -10.19 -23.14
C ASP A 251 10.01 -10.82 -21.85
N GLU A 252 11.01 -10.19 -21.24
CA GLU A 252 11.59 -10.65 -19.98
C GLU A 252 10.61 -10.56 -18.82
N ALA A 253 9.86 -9.46 -18.73
CA ALA A 253 8.82 -9.27 -17.72
C ALA A 253 7.72 -10.33 -17.87
N SER A 254 7.29 -10.64 -19.10
CA SER A 254 6.30 -11.70 -19.35
C SER A 254 6.81 -13.05 -18.87
N MET A 255 8.03 -13.45 -19.25
CA MET A 255 8.64 -14.71 -18.81
C MET A 255 8.75 -14.82 -17.29
N ILE A 256 9.12 -13.72 -16.61
CA ILE A 256 9.22 -13.68 -15.14
C ILE A 256 7.84 -13.84 -14.50
N LEU A 257 6.83 -13.14 -15.02
CA LEU A 257 5.47 -13.18 -14.48
C LEU A 257 4.81 -14.55 -14.71
N ASP A 258 5.04 -15.19 -15.85
CA ASP A 258 4.58 -16.56 -16.10
C ASP A 258 5.15 -17.53 -15.06
N ARG A 259 6.45 -17.43 -14.75
CA ARG A 259 7.08 -18.21 -13.68
C ARG A 259 6.54 -17.85 -12.29
N ALA A 260 6.17 -16.60 -12.05
CA ALA A 260 5.56 -16.17 -10.80
C ALA A 260 4.15 -16.79 -10.63
N VAL A 261 3.39 -16.91 -11.71
CA VAL A 261 2.12 -17.64 -11.74
C VAL A 261 2.34 -19.12 -11.43
N GLU A 262 3.31 -19.78 -12.08
CA GLU A 262 3.66 -21.18 -11.81
C GLU A 262 4.16 -21.42 -10.36
N ALA A 263 4.77 -20.42 -9.75
CA ALA A 263 5.19 -20.46 -8.35
C ALA A 263 4.05 -20.17 -7.36
N GLY A 264 2.84 -19.82 -7.83
CA GLY A 264 1.70 -19.48 -6.99
C GLY A 264 1.88 -18.17 -6.23
N ILE A 265 2.64 -17.22 -6.78
CA ILE A 265 2.77 -15.85 -6.25
C ILE A 265 1.53 -15.02 -6.62
N THR A 266 0.98 -15.27 -7.81
CA THR A 266 -0.27 -14.72 -8.31
C THR A 266 -0.98 -15.78 -9.15
N ASP A 267 -2.29 -15.68 -9.28
CA ASP A 267 -3.14 -16.57 -10.10
C ASP A 267 -3.26 -16.07 -11.55
N TYR A 268 -3.09 -14.77 -11.77
CA TYR A 268 -3.21 -14.16 -13.10
C TYR A 268 -2.29 -12.96 -13.27
N ALA A 269 -1.61 -12.91 -14.42
CA ALA A 269 -0.88 -11.75 -14.90
C ALA A 269 -1.10 -11.61 -16.42
N ARG A 270 -1.31 -10.38 -16.89
CA ARG A 270 -1.40 -10.05 -18.31
C ARG A 270 -0.55 -8.84 -18.62
N VAL A 271 0.41 -9.05 -19.51
CA VAL A 271 1.23 -8.00 -20.10
C VAL A 271 0.50 -7.47 -21.34
N GLY A 272 0.31 -6.16 -21.42
CA GLY A 272 -0.24 -5.48 -22.59
C GLY A 272 0.83 -5.22 -23.64
N ASP A 273 0.40 -4.90 -24.86
CA ASP A 273 1.31 -4.59 -25.96
C ASP A 273 2.10 -3.31 -25.72
N SER A 274 3.25 -3.17 -26.38
CA SER A 274 4.05 -1.94 -26.33
C SER A 274 3.20 -0.73 -26.76
N ARG A 275 3.07 0.26 -25.87
CA ARG A 275 2.36 1.54 -26.12
C ARG A 275 0.85 1.42 -26.33
N GLY A 276 0.26 0.25 -26.01
CA GLY A 276 -1.19 0.05 -26.02
C GLY A 276 -1.80 0.12 -24.62
N PRO A 277 -3.09 0.41 -24.48
CA PRO A 277 -3.77 0.30 -23.20
C PRO A 277 -3.79 -1.17 -22.74
N VAL A 278 -3.58 -1.40 -21.45
CA VAL A 278 -3.76 -2.73 -20.84
C VAL A 278 -5.17 -2.81 -20.28
N LEU A 279 -6.03 -3.66 -20.87
CA LEU A 279 -7.41 -3.88 -20.39
C LEU A 279 -8.20 -2.57 -20.20
N GLY A 280 -8.06 -1.65 -21.17
CA GLY A 280 -8.72 -0.35 -21.16
C GLY A 280 -8.01 0.75 -20.35
N VAL A 281 -6.91 0.43 -19.66
CA VAL A 281 -6.14 1.42 -18.89
C VAL A 281 -5.02 2.00 -19.76
N PRO A 282 -4.94 3.34 -19.92
CA PRO A 282 -3.87 3.97 -20.68
C PRO A 282 -2.51 3.75 -20.00
N VAL A 283 -1.47 3.65 -20.82
CA VAL A 283 -0.08 3.44 -20.41
C VAL A 283 0.77 4.54 -21.04
N ASP A 284 1.76 5.04 -20.28
CA ASP A 284 2.63 6.11 -20.74
C ASP A 284 3.55 5.68 -21.90
N ALA A 285 3.98 6.67 -22.68
CA ALA A 285 4.87 6.43 -23.81
C ALA A 285 6.22 5.83 -23.36
N GLY A 286 6.66 4.76 -24.02
CA GLY A 286 7.89 4.04 -23.65
C GLY A 286 7.68 2.99 -22.54
N MET A 287 6.44 2.79 -22.10
CA MET A 287 6.07 1.81 -21.09
C MET A 287 5.12 0.75 -21.66
N ALA A 288 5.07 -0.41 -21.00
CA ALA A 288 4.13 -1.49 -21.23
C ALA A 288 3.34 -1.77 -19.95
N GLY A 289 2.01 -1.77 -20.04
CA GLY A 289 1.13 -1.97 -18.90
C GLY A 289 1.01 -3.46 -18.54
N ILE A 290 0.95 -3.74 -17.25
CA ILE A 290 0.82 -5.09 -16.71
C ILE A 290 -0.32 -5.10 -15.69
N SER A 291 -1.30 -5.95 -15.95
CA SER A 291 -2.38 -6.25 -15.02
C SER A 291 -2.00 -7.51 -14.24
N VAL A 292 -2.05 -7.45 -12.91
CA VAL A 292 -1.85 -8.64 -12.06
C VAL A 292 -2.99 -8.71 -11.06
N SER A 293 -3.56 -9.90 -10.92
CA SER A 293 -4.58 -10.19 -9.93
C SER A 293 -4.05 -9.97 -8.51
N ALA A 294 -4.92 -9.51 -7.61
CA ALA A 294 -4.57 -9.31 -6.23
C ALA A 294 -4.75 -10.61 -5.44
N GLY A 295 -3.77 -10.97 -4.61
CA GLY A 295 -3.90 -12.09 -3.65
C GLY A 295 -5.02 -11.91 -2.61
N LEU A 296 -5.70 -10.76 -2.61
CA LEU A 296 -6.89 -10.47 -1.81
C LEU A 296 -8.20 -10.99 -2.41
N ASN A 297 -8.19 -11.55 -3.63
CA ASN A 297 -9.39 -12.09 -4.25
C ASN A 297 -9.97 -13.26 -3.47
N VAL A 298 -9.13 -14.14 -2.95
CA VAL A 298 -9.58 -15.26 -2.11
C VAL A 298 -10.21 -14.78 -0.79
N ILE A 299 -9.73 -13.65 -0.26
CA ILE A 299 -10.31 -13.00 0.91
C ILE A 299 -11.65 -12.34 0.57
N SER A 300 -11.79 -11.82 -0.64
CA SER A 300 -13.06 -11.27 -1.14
C SER A 300 -14.13 -12.35 -1.24
N ALA A 301 -13.77 -13.54 -1.74
CA ALA A 301 -14.70 -14.68 -1.80
C ALA A 301 -15.19 -15.12 -0.41
N ILE A 302 -14.31 -15.10 0.61
CA ILE A 302 -14.71 -15.32 2.01
C ILE A 302 -15.73 -14.26 2.46
N GLN A 303 -15.52 -13.00 2.08
CA GLN A 303 -16.42 -11.90 2.41
C GLN A 303 -17.78 -12.00 1.68
N GLU A 304 -17.80 -12.54 0.46
CA GLU A 304 -19.00 -12.73 -0.37
C GLU A 304 -20.03 -13.64 0.29
N VAL A 305 -19.60 -14.65 1.06
CA VAL A 305 -20.52 -15.54 1.81
C VAL A 305 -21.00 -14.95 3.14
N GLY A 306 -20.61 -13.72 3.47
CA GLY A 306 -21.05 -13.01 4.66
C GLY A 306 -20.13 -13.11 5.88
N ILE A 307 -18.96 -13.73 5.76
CA ILE A 307 -17.96 -13.76 6.85
C ILE A 307 -17.35 -12.35 7.00
N PRO A 308 -17.40 -11.74 8.20
CA PRO A 308 -16.73 -10.47 8.45
C PRO A 308 -15.20 -10.64 8.38
N VAL A 309 -14.54 -9.78 7.61
CA VAL A 309 -13.09 -9.80 7.45
C VAL A 309 -12.52 -8.40 7.67
N ALA A 310 -11.47 -8.30 8.50
CA ALA A 310 -10.62 -7.12 8.58
C ALA A 310 -9.31 -7.35 7.83
N VAL A 311 -9.00 -6.51 6.83
CA VAL A 311 -7.84 -6.73 5.94
C VAL A 311 -6.82 -5.62 6.10
N GLU A 312 -5.56 -6.03 6.23
CA GLU A 312 -4.38 -5.19 6.11
C GLU A 312 -3.56 -5.62 4.88
N PRO A 313 -3.66 -4.87 3.77
CA PRO A 313 -2.79 -5.07 2.61
C PRO A 313 -1.34 -4.73 2.95
N VAL A 314 -0.38 -5.39 2.28
CA VAL A 314 1.05 -5.06 2.40
C VAL A 314 1.51 -5.11 3.87
N ALA A 315 1.02 -6.09 4.62
CA ALA A 315 1.12 -6.14 6.07
C ALA A 315 2.53 -6.45 6.54
N ALA A 316 3.17 -7.48 5.98
CA ALA A 316 4.42 -8.04 6.50
C ALA A 316 5.29 -8.68 5.41
N MET A 317 6.57 -8.87 5.73
CA MET A 317 7.45 -9.79 5.01
C MET A 317 7.42 -11.15 5.71
N MET A 318 7.19 -12.23 4.97
CA MET A 318 7.14 -13.60 5.48
C MET A 318 7.91 -14.54 4.57
N ASP A 319 8.43 -15.63 5.11
CA ASP A 319 9.12 -16.63 4.29
C ASP A 319 8.11 -17.42 3.44
N TYR A 320 8.40 -17.59 2.16
CA TYR A 320 7.51 -18.30 1.22
C TYR A 320 7.18 -19.73 1.68
N SER A 321 8.12 -20.38 2.38
CA SER A 321 7.93 -21.73 2.92
C SER A 321 6.88 -21.82 4.02
N GLU A 322 6.48 -20.69 4.62
CA GLU A 322 5.43 -20.65 5.63
C GLU A 322 4.02 -20.68 5.03
N PHE A 323 3.91 -20.51 3.70
CA PHE A 323 2.63 -20.55 2.99
C PHE A 323 2.41 -21.95 2.41
N GLU A 324 1.24 -22.51 2.66
CA GLU A 324 0.79 -23.81 2.17
C GLU A 324 -0.25 -23.63 1.06
N THR A 325 -0.27 -24.56 0.11
CA THR A 325 -1.35 -24.62 -0.88
C THR A 325 -2.60 -25.15 -0.18
N VAL A 326 -3.72 -24.45 -0.35
CA VAL A 326 -5.04 -24.85 0.18
C VAL A 326 -5.73 -25.84 -0.75
#